data_AF-A0A924BN85-F1
#
_entry.id   AF-A0A924BN85-F1
#
_cell.length_a   1.000
_cell.length_b   1.000
_cell.length_c   1.000
_cell.angle_alpha   90.00
_cell.angle_beta   90.00
_cell.angle_gamma   90.00
#
_symmetry.space_group_name_H-M   'P 1'
#
loop_
_entity.id
_entity.type
_entity.pdbx_description
1 polymer ?
#
loop_
_entity_poly.entity_id
_entity_poly.type
_entity_poly.pdbx_seq_one_letter_code
_entity_poly.pdbx_strand_id
1 'polypeptide(L)'
;MRLLGKALTFDDVLLVPAFSQVLPRDTRLATHLSRNIRLNLPLVSAAMDTVTEARLAIAIAQEGGIGIVHKNLTPKQQAAEVARVKRYESGLLRDPITITPETRVHEVMELSRQHGVSGFPVLHGKEVVGIVTNRDLRFETRLDAPVSEIMTPRERLVTVREGASLAEGKALMHRHKLERVLVVNDAFELKGLMTVKDITKQTSFPNAARDAQGKLRVGAAVGVGEGTEERVEALVKAGVDVLVVDTAHGHSAGVIERVRWVKRNYPGVDVIGGNIATGSAALALVEAGADGVKVGIGPGSICTTRIVAGVGVPQIMAIDSVASALKGSGVPLIADGGIRYSGDIAKAIAAGAHTVMMGGVFAGTEEAPGEIVLFQGRSYKS
;
A
#
# COMPACT_ATOMS: atom_id res chain seq x y z
N MET A 1 31.48 -6.09 -26.39
CA MET A 1 30.46 -7.03 -25.89
C MET A 1 31.16 -8.28 -25.37
N ARG A 2 30.92 -8.71 -24.12
CA ARG A 2 31.46 -9.96 -23.55
C ARG A 2 30.31 -10.94 -23.37
N LEU A 3 30.48 -12.18 -23.81
CA LEU A 3 29.47 -13.24 -23.62
C LEU A 3 29.53 -13.71 -22.16
N LEU A 4 28.42 -13.60 -21.44
CA LEU A 4 28.31 -14.00 -20.03
C LEU A 4 27.95 -15.49 -19.86
N GLY A 5 27.37 -16.11 -20.89
CA GLY A 5 26.93 -17.50 -20.89
C GLY A 5 25.59 -17.68 -21.60
N LYS A 6 25.08 -18.91 -21.59
CA LYS A 6 23.69 -19.18 -21.97
C LYS A 6 22.78 -18.64 -20.87
N ALA A 7 21.65 -18.06 -21.25
CA ALA A 7 20.67 -17.48 -20.33
C ALA A 7 19.28 -18.01 -20.66
N LEU A 8 18.47 -18.22 -19.62
CA LEU A 8 17.13 -18.80 -19.72
C LEU A 8 16.08 -17.78 -19.24
N THR A 9 14.89 -17.85 -19.80
CA THR A 9 13.68 -17.15 -19.36
C THR A 9 12.62 -18.15 -18.90
N PHE A 10 11.43 -17.66 -18.53
CA PHE A 10 10.34 -18.48 -17.98
C PHE A 10 9.94 -19.67 -18.87
N ASP A 11 9.85 -19.46 -20.19
CA ASP A 11 9.39 -20.49 -21.14
C ASP A 11 10.43 -21.58 -21.38
N ASP A 12 11.70 -21.35 -21.05
CA ASP A 12 12.79 -22.29 -21.30
C ASP A 12 12.87 -23.40 -20.23
N VAL A 13 12.11 -23.28 -19.13
CA VAL A 13 12.23 -24.15 -17.95
C VAL A 13 10.88 -24.62 -17.41
N LEU A 14 10.90 -25.77 -16.76
CA LEU A 14 9.78 -26.33 -15.97
C LEU A 14 10.29 -26.70 -14.57
N LEU A 15 9.40 -26.65 -13.59
CA LEU A 15 9.70 -27.13 -12.23
C LEU A 15 9.48 -28.65 -12.19
N VAL A 16 10.47 -29.38 -11.67
CA VAL A 16 10.41 -30.83 -11.52
C VAL A 16 9.61 -31.16 -10.25
N PRO A 17 8.53 -31.97 -10.33
CA PRO A 17 7.80 -32.42 -9.15
C PRO A 17 8.71 -33.19 -8.18
N ALA A 18 8.54 -32.96 -6.88
CA ALA A 18 9.23 -33.69 -5.82
C ALA A 18 8.21 -34.29 -4.84
N PHE A 19 8.66 -35.24 -4.02
CA PHE A 19 7.84 -35.80 -2.95
C PHE A 19 7.34 -34.68 -2.02
N SER A 20 6.04 -34.66 -1.74
CA SER A 20 5.41 -33.69 -0.82
C SER A 20 4.43 -34.39 0.11
N GLN A 21 4.49 -34.04 1.39
CA GLN A 21 3.48 -34.39 2.39
C GLN A 21 2.52 -33.22 2.67
N VAL A 22 2.76 -32.05 2.05
CA VAL A 22 1.98 -30.84 2.24
C VAL A 22 0.96 -30.72 1.11
N LEU A 23 -0.31 -30.52 1.47
CA LEU A 23 -1.37 -30.24 0.50
C LEU A 23 -1.33 -28.75 0.09
N PRO A 24 -1.70 -28.39 -1.15
CA PRO A 24 -1.65 -27.00 -1.61
C PRO A 24 -2.37 -25.99 -0.70
N ARG A 25 -3.52 -26.36 -0.12
CA ARG A 25 -4.31 -25.51 0.79
C ARG A 25 -3.62 -25.21 2.12
N ASP A 26 -2.66 -26.05 2.51
CA ASP A 26 -1.92 -25.95 3.77
C ASP A 26 -0.57 -25.22 3.57
N THR A 27 -0.28 -24.77 2.34
CA THR A 27 0.93 -24.00 2.03
C THR A 27 0.84 -22.57 2.57
N ARG A 28 2.00 -21.97 2.88
CA ARG A 28 2.10 -20.58 3.34
C ARG A 28 2.75 -19.74 2.26
N LEU A 29 2.07 -18.68 1.85
CA LEU A 29 2.53 -17.72 0.84
C LEU A 29 3.18 -16.48 1.45
N ALA A 30 3.29 -16.43 2.78
CA ALA A 30 3.90 -15.31 3.48
C ALA A 30 5.37 -15.14 3.07
N THR A 31 5.79 -13.91 2.83
CA THR A 31 7.10 -13.58 2.28
C THR A 31 7.61 -12.22 2.78
N HIS A 32 8.82 -11.86 2.39
CA HIS A 32 9.42 -10.56 2.64
C HIS A 32 9.50 -9.74 1.36
N LEU A 33 8.94 -8.53 1.38
CA LEU A 33 9.13 -7.52 0.33
C LEU A 33 10.48 -6.82 0.47
N SER A 34 10.84 -6.54 1.72
CA SER A 34 12.08 -5.89 2.16
C SER A 34 12.50 -6.48 3.51
N ARG A 35 13.64 -6.04 4.05
CA ARG A 35 14.13 -6.48 5.36
C ARG A 35 13.05 -6.44 6.45
N ASN A 36 12.28 -5.34 6.51
CA ASN A 36 11.35 -5.10 7.61
C ASN A 36 9.87 -5.30 7.22
N ILE A 37 9.55 -5.46 5.93
CA ILE A 37 8.17 -5.58 5.47
C ILE A 37 7.87 -7.01 5.05
N ARG A 38 6.95 -7.64 5.81
CA ARG A 38 6.34 -8.92 5.49
C ARG A 38 5.02 -8.72 4.77
N LEU A 39 4.77 -9.59 3.79
CA LEU A 39 3.51 -9.72 3.06
C LEU A 39 2.93 -11.11 3.31
N ASN A 40 1.62 -11.25 3.13
CA ASN A 40 0.94 -12.54 3.21
C ASN A 40 0.80 -13.21 1.84
N LEU A 41 0.95 -12.44 0.76
CA LEU A 41 1.05 -12.90 -0.62
C LEU A 41 2.29 -12.29 -1.30
N PRO A 42 2.99 -13.03 -2.17
CA PRO A 42 4.20 -12.55 -2.84
C PRO A 42 3.89 -11.67 -4.07
N LEU A 43 2.81 -10.88 -4.02
CA LEU A 43 2.30 -10.12 -5.17
C LEU A 43 2.45 -8.62 -4.95
N VAL A 44 3.03 -7.95 -5.95
CA VAL A 44 3.26 -6.51 -5.97
C VAL A 44 2.67 -5.93 -7.27
N SER A 45 1.83 -4.89 -7.20
CA SER A 45 1.44 -4.19 -8.42
C SER A 45 2.47 -3.15 -8.84
N ALA A 46 2.72 -3.10 -10.15
CA ALA A 46 3.75 -2.24 -10.72
C ALA A 46 3.42 -0.75 -10.60
N ALA A 47 4.47 0.06 -10.47
CA ALA A 47 4.43 1.51 -10.37
C ALA A 47 4.17 2.19 -11.73
N MET A 48 3.07 1.84 -12.37
CA MET A 48 2.62 2.35 -13.67
C MET A 48 1.30 3.12 -13.50
N ASP A 49 1.13 4.20 -14.26
CA ASP A 49 -0.08 5.03 -14.26
C ASP A 49 -1.34 4.30 -14.71
N THR A 50 -1.19 3.28 -15.55
CA THR A 50 -2.26 2.37 -15.99
C THR A 50 -2.50 1.20 -15.04
N VAL A 51 -1.82 1.16 -13.89
CA VAL A 51 -1.89 0.01 -12.97
C VAL A 51 -2.21 0.45 -11.54
N THR A 52 -1.36 1.24 -10.90
CA THR A 52 -1.43 1.41 -9.44
C THR A 52 -1.63 2.84 -8.98
N GLU A 53 -2.89 3.17 -8.67
CA GLU A 53 -3.28 4.25 -7.75
C GLU A 53 -3.91 3.66 -6.47
N ALA A 54 -4.52 4.47 -5.61
CA ALA A 54 -5.04 4.03 -4.32
C ALA A 54 -6.03 2.87 -4.43
N ARG A 55 -6.90 2.84 -5.46
CA ARG A 55 -7.91 1.78 -5.61
C ARG A 55 -7.28 0.40 -5.70
N LEU A 56 -6.37 0.18 -6.65
CA LEU A 56 -5.66 -1.09 -6.78
C LEU A 56 -4.74 -1.35 -5.59
N ALA A 57 -4.05 -0.33 -5.07
CA ALA A 57 -3.18 -0.48 -3.92
C ALA A 57 -3.94 -0.96 -2.67
N ILE A 58 -5.16 -0.46 -2.44
CA ILE A 58 -6.06 -0.91 -1.38
C ILE A 58 -6.45 -2.38 -1.62
N ALA A 59 -6.95 -2.72 -2.80
CA ALA A 59 -7.44 -4.07 -3.10
C ALA A 59 -6.34 -5.13 -2.94
N ILE A 60 -5.15 -4.87 -3.47
CA ILE A 60 -4.02 -5.79 -3.35
C ILE A 60 -3.54 -5.89 -1.89
N ALA A 61 -3.50 -4.78 -1.15
CA ALA A 61 -3.14 -4.82 0.26
C ALA A 61 -4.16 -5.59 1.09
N GLN A 62 -5.46 -5.51 0.78
CA GLN A 62 -6.52 -6.30 1.43
C GLN A 62 -6.35 -7.81 1.20
N GLU A 63 -5.93 -8.21 0.00
CA GLU A 63 -5.65 -9.62 -0.31
C GLU A 63 -4.34 -10.13 0.31
N GLY A 64 -3.45 -9.23 0.73
CA GLY A 64 -2.19 -9.57 1.41
C GLY A 64 -0.91 -9.30 0.63
N GLY A 65 -1.02 -8.71 -0.56
CA GLY A 65 0.09 -8.17 -1.33
C GLY A 65 0.38 -6.70 -0.98
N ILE A 66 1.00 -5.96 -1.91
CA ILE A 66 1.17 -4.50 -1.78
C ILE A 66 1.11 -3.81 -3.15
N GLY A 67 0.56 -2.59 -3.20
CA GLY A 67 0.65 -1.74 -4.38
C GLY A 67 1.74 -0.68 -4.28
N ILE A 68 2.44 -0.41 -5.39
CA ILE A 68 3.40 0.69 -5.51
C ILE A 68 2.80 1.82 -6.34
N VAL A 69 2.46 2.95 -5.71
CA VAL A 69 1.88 4.12 -6.40
C VAL A 69 2.92 4.73 -7.36
N HIS A 70 2.54 4.88 -8.62
CA HIS A 70 3.41 5.42 -9.67
C HIS A 70 3.79 6.90 -9.44
N LYS A 71 4.85 7.34 -10.11
CA LYS A 71 5.40 8.71 -9.98
C LYS A 71 4.95 9.68 -11.08
N ASN A 72 4.06 9.26 -11.99
CA ASN A 72 3.48 10.11 -13.04
C ASN A 72 2.31 10.96 -12.48
N LEU A 73 2.56 11.57 -11.33
CA LEU A 73 1.67 12.44 -10.56
C LEU A 73 2.52 13.56 -9.98
N THR A 74 1.94 14.71 -9.67
CA THR A 74 2.65 15.71 -8.84
C THR A 74 2.99 15.10 -7.46
N PRO A 75 4.04 15.58 -6.76
CA PRO A 75 4.38 15.12 -5.41
C PRO A 75 3.18 15.09 -4.47
N LYS A 76 2.36 16.15 -4.50
CA LYS A 76 1.14 16.28 -3.69
C LYS A 76 0.07 15.25 -4.04
N GLN A 77 -0.18 15.00 -5.33
CA GLN A 77 -1.16 13.99 -5.76
C GLN A 77 -0.73 12.58 -5.37
N GLN A 78 0.54 12.23 -5.57
CA GLN A 78 1.05 10.92 -5.18
C GLN A 78 0.95 10.68 -3.67
N ALA A 79 1.27 11.70 -2.87
CA ALA A 79 1.10 11.65 -1.42
C ALA A 79 -0.37 11.53 -1.00
N ALA A 80 -1.30 12.16 -1.75
CA ALA A 80 -2.74 12.00 -1.52
C ALA A 80 -3.20 10.55 -1.79
N GLU A 81 -2.71 9.91 -2.86
CA GLU A 81 -2.99 8.50 -3.13
C GLU A 81 -2.49 7.60 -1.98
N VAL A 82 -1.25 7.79 -1.51
CA VAL A 82 -0.72 7.08 -0.33
C VAL A 82 -1.61 7.30 0.90
N ALA A 83 -1.95 8.56 1.20
CA ALA A 83 -2.80 8.89 2.35
C ALA A 83 -4.19 8.23 2.25
N ARG A 84 -4.77 8.11 1.05
CA ARG A 84 -6.04 7.39 0.82
C ARG A 84 -5.91 5.92 1.21
N VAL A 85 -4.82 5.23 0.83
CA VAL A 85 -4.58 3.83 1.22
C VAL A 85 -4.42 3.72 2.74
N LYS A 86 -3.56 4.55 3.34
CA LYS A 86 -3.29 4.50 4.80
C LYS A 86 -4.52 4.83 5.66
N ARG A 87 -5.52 5.53 5.12
CA ARG A 87 -6.77 5.89 5.79
C ARG A 87 -7.95 4.96 5.47
N TYR A 88 -7.78 4.01 4.54
CA TYR A 88 -8.90 3.20 4.04
C TYR A 88 -9.46 2.23 5.09
N GLU A 89 -8.57 1.63 5.87
CA GLU A 89 -8.87 0.74 6.98
C GLU A 89 -8.00 1.12 8.17
N SER A 90 -8.60 1.74 9.17
CA SER A 90 -7.99 1.89 10.48
C SER A 90 -8.98 1.38 11.51
N GLY A 91 -8.71 0.24 12.15
CA GLY A 91 -9.57 -0.27 13.23
C GLY A 91 -9.80 0.77 14.34
N LEU A 92 -8.85 1.70 14.50
CA LEU A 92 -8.99 2.94 15.26
C LEU A 92 -8.62 4.14 14.37
N LEU A 93 -9.61 4.99 14.06
CA LEU A 93 -9.40 6.27 13.39
C LEU A 93 -8.86 7.29 14.41
N ARG A 94 -7.56 7.55 14.42
CA ARG A 94 -6.90 8.44 15.40
C ARG A 94 -7.20 9.92 15.20
N ASP A 95 -7.39 10.33 13.95
CA ASP A 95 -7.62 11.74 13.57
C ASP A 95 -8.96 11.87 12.84
N PRO A 96 -10.08 11.64 13.55
CA PRO A 96 -11.40 11.79 12.96
C PRO A 96 -11.70 13.27 12.70
N ILE A 97 -12.53 13.55 11.69
CA ILE A 97 -13.04 14.92 11.47
C ILE A 97 -13.94 15.27 12.65
N THR A 98 -13.64 16.38 13.32
CA THR A 98 -14.38 16.88 14.48
C THR A 98 -15.06 18.21 14.18
N ILE A 99 -16.08 18.54 14.98
CA ILE A 99 -16.85 19.79 14.89
C ILE A 99 -17.00 20.42 16.28
N THR A 100 -17.48 21.66 16.36
CA THR A 100 -17.73 22.36 17.63
C THR A 100 -19.23 22.39 17.96
N PRO A 101 -19.63 22.65 19.23
CA PRO A 101 -21.03 22.73 19.65
C PRO A 101 -21.86 23.78 18.90
N GLU A 102 -21.19 24.82 18.38
CA GLU A 102 -21.77 25.98 17.68
C GLU A 102 -21.88 25.75 16.17
N THR A 103 -21.23 24.71 15.64
CA THR A 103 -21.32 24.34 14.22
C THR A 103 -22.78 24.12 13.84
N ARG A 104 -23.23 24.66 12.71
CA ARG A 104 -24.63 24.58 12.28
C ARG A 104 -24.92 23.24 11.63
N VAL A 105 -26.17 22.78 11.72
CA VAL A 105 -26.60 21.49 11.16
C VAL A 105 -26.28 21.37 9.66
N HIS A 106 -26.55 22.41 8.86
CA HIS A 106 -26.25 22.39 7.42
C HIS A 106 -24.76 22.25 7.10
N GLU A 107 -23.87 22.85 7.91
CA GLU A 107 -22.42 22.74 7.73
C GLU A 107 -21.96 21.30 7.95
N VAL A 108 -22.53 20.61 8.96
CA VAL A 108 -22.23 19.19 9.21
C VAL A 108 -22.74 18.30 8.07
N MET A 109 -23.92 18.61 7.52
CA MET A 109 -24.44 17.88 6.37
C MET A 109 -23.53 18.02 5.13
N GLU A 110 -22.99 19.21 4.91
CA GLU A 110 -22.04 19.45 3.82
C GLU A 110 -20.71 18.73 4.07
N LEU A 111 -20.16 18.79 5.29
CA LEU A 111 -18.97 18.01 5.67
C LEU A 111 -19.17 16.51 5.48
N SER A 112 -20.35 15.99 5.85
CA SER A 112 -20.74 14.59 5.65
C SER A 112 -20.70 14.21 4.17
N ARG A 113 -21.26 15.05 3.30
CA ARG A 113 -21.29 14.84 1.85
C ARG A 113 -19.90 14.94 1.23
N GLN A 114 -19.13 15.95 1.62
CA GLN A 114 -17.79 16.22 1.09
C GLN A 114 -16.79 15.12 1.44
N HIS A 115 -16.86 14.59 2.67
CA HIS A 115 -15.89 13.61 3.16
C HIS A 115 -16.41 12.17 3.22
N GLY A 116 -17.71 11.95 2.94
CA GLY A 116 -18.34 10.63 3.05
C GLY A 116 -18.36 10.09 4.47
N VAL A 117 -18.40 10.98 5.48
CA VAL A 117 -18.32 10.65 6.91
C VAL A 117 -19.70 10.79 7.54
N SER A 118 -20.22 9.70 8.10
CA SER A 118 -21.57 9.63 8.68
C SER A 118 -21.64 9.92 10.19
N GLY A 119 -20.59 10.48 10.79
CA GLY A 119 -20.64 10.91 12.19
C GLY A 119 -19.37 11.62 12.65
N PHE A 120 -19.55 12.61 13.53
CA PHE A 120 -18.58 13.61 13.92
C PHE A 120 -18.52 13.73 15.44
N PRO A 121 -17.37 13.50 16.08
CA PRO A 121 -17.14 13.89 17.46
C PRO A 121 -17.28 15.41 17.60
N VAL A 122 -17.98 15.85 18.64
CA VAL A 122 -18.17 17.27 18.98
C VAL A 122 -17.21 17.62 20.10
N LEU A 123 -16.34 18.61 19.87
CA LEU A 123 -15.30 19.04 20.80
C LEU A 123 -15.52 20.47 21.27
N HIS A 124 -15.37 20.71 22.57
CA HIS A 124 -15.17 22.05 23.13
C HIS A 124 -13.70 22.18 23.52
N GLY A 125 -12.91 22.88 22.71
CA GLY A 125 -11.46 22.86 22.83
C GLY A 125 -10.91 21.46 22.55
N LYS A 126 -10.33 20.80 23.56
CA LYS A 126 -9.83 19.42 23.45
C LYS A 126 -10.80 18.36 24.01
N GLU A 127 -11.82 18.79 24.74
CA GLU A 127 -12.71 17.91 25.47
C GLU A 127 -13.86 17.43 24.60
N VAL A 128 -14.19 16.14 24.68
CA VAL A 128 -15.34 15.55 23.98
C VAL A 128 -16.63 15.90 24.71
N VAL A 129 -17.52 16.63 24.06
CA VAL A 129 -18.82 17.05 24.63
C VAL A 129 -20.01 16.35 23.98
N GLY A 130 -19.81 15.67 22.86
CA GLY A 130 -20.88 14.89 22.22
C GLY A 130 -20.45 14.18 20.95
N ILE A 131 -21.42 13.56 20.27
CA ILE A 131 -21.28 13.03 18.92
C ILE A 131 -22.55 13.31 18.11
N VAL A 132 -22.38 13.69 16.86
CA VAL A 132 -23.46 13.74 15.86
C VAL A 132 -23.27 12.60 14.89
N THR A 133 -24.36 11.94 14.54
CA THR A 133 -24.38 10.86 13.55
C THR A 133 -25.38 11.14 12.45
N ASN A 134 -25.31 10.36 11.38
CA ASN A 134 -26.30 10.42 10.31
C ASN A 134 -27.73 10.12 10.78
N ARG A 135 -27.94 9.51 11.95
CA ARG A 135 -29.29 9.32 12.50
C ARG A 135 -29.87 10.62 13.06
N ASP A 136 -29.01 11.45 13.64
CA ASP A 136 -29.40 12.74 14.23
C ASP A 136 -29.68 13.79 13.14
N LEU A 137 -28.97 13.69 12.01
CA LEU A 137 -29.15 14.58 10.85
C LEU A 137 -30.29 14.14 9.92
N ARG A 138 -30.67 12.86 9.96
CA ARG A 138 -31.67 12.32 9.03
C ARG A 138 -33.05 12.85 9.39
N PHE A 139 -33.64 13.58 8.45
CA PHE A 139 -34.93 14.27 8.59
C PHE A 139 -34.93 15.48 9.55
N GLU A 140 -33.76 15.98 9.97
CA GLU A 140 -33.69 17.24 10.70
C GLU A 140 -34.03 18.41 9.75
N THR A 141 -34.91 19.31 10.18
CA THR A 141 -35.40 20.44 9.39
C THR A 141 -34.84 21.77 9.88
N ARG A 142 -34.32 21.83 11.11
CA ARG A 142 -33.71 23.02 11.72
C ARG A 142 -32.25 23.14 11.30
N LEU A 143 -32.04 23.51 10.04
CA LEU A 143 -30.72 23.58 9.41
C LEU A 143 -29.79 24.65 10.02
N ASP A 144 -30.38 25.68 10.62
CA ASP A 144 -29.68 26.77 11.29
C ASP A 144 -29.51 26.52 12.81
N ALA A 145 -30.00 25.41 13.36
CA ALA A 145 -29.75 25.10 14.76
C ALA A 145 -28.26 24.77 14.98
N PRO A 146 -27.70 25.10 16.15
CA PRO A 146 -26.38 24.61 16.54
C PRO A 146 -26.45 23.10 16.82
N VAL A 147 -25.37 22.40 16.49
CA VAL A 147 -25.23 20.95 16.68
C VAL A 147 -25.45 20.50 18.13
N SER A 148 -25.10 21.34 19.10
CA SER A 148 -25.33 21.09 20.53
C SER A 148 -26.78 20.73 20.87
N GLU A 149 -27.77 21.17 20.09
CA GLU A 149 -29.18 20.87 20.31
C GLU A 149 -29.61 19.47 19.82
N ILE A 150 -28.85 18.86 18.90
CA ILE A 150 -29.21 17.58 18.27
C ILE A 150 -28.22 16.45 18.57
N MET A 151 -27.03 16.76 19.07
CA MET A 151 -26.00 15.76 19.35
C MET A 151 -26.41 14.80 20.47
N THR A 152 -25.81 13.60 20.49
CA THR A 152 -25.79 12.80 21.71
C THR A 152 -24.83 13.46 22.70
N PRO A 153 -25.30 13.93 23.87
CA PRO A 153 -24.48 14.67 24.82
C PRO A 153 -23.57 13.74 25.61
N ARG A 154 -22.54 14.34 26.22
CA ARG A 154 -21.48 13.66 26.96
C ARG A 154 -21.95 12.57 27.91
N GLU A 155 -23.00 12.83 28.68
CA GLU A 155 -23.52 11.95 29.73
C GLU A 155 -24.09 10.64 29.16
N ARG A 156 -24.43 10.64 27.86
CA ARG A 156 -24.95 9.47 27.13
C ARG A 156 -23.93 8.84 26.20
N LEU A 157 -22.69 9.35 26.16
CA LEU A 157 -21.65 8.80 25.29
C LEU A 157 -21.18 7.44 25.80
N VAL A 158 -21.13 6.49 24.89
CA VAL A 158 -20.41 5.23 25.10
C VAL A 158 -18.99 5.42 24.55
N THR A 159 -18.01 5.25 25.42
CA THR A 159 -16.59 5.50 25.14
C THR A 159 -15.72 4.31 25.54
N VAL A 160 -14.52 4.22 24.98
CA VAL A 160 -13.43 3.38 25.46
C VAL A 160 -12.22 4.24 25.81
N ARG A 161 -11.35 3.73 26.68
CA ARG A 161 -10.09 4.41 26.99
C ARG A 161 -9.06 4.22 25.88
N GLU A 162 -8.14 5.16 25.77
CA GLU A 162 -6.93 5.00 24.96
C GLU A 162 -6.21 3.68 25.30
N GLY A 163 -5.82 2.94 24.27
CA GLY A 163 -5.23 1.59 24.41
C GLY A 163 -6.23 0.44 24.40
N ALA A 164 -7.55 0.70 24.37
CA ALA A 164 -8.55 -0.35 24.26
C ALA A 164 -8.39 -1.19 22.97
N SER A 165 -8.68 -2.47 23.09
CA SER A 165 -8.68 -3.44 22.00
C SER A 165 -9.90 -3.26 21.08
N LEU A 166 -9.77 -3.72 19.83
CA LEU A 166 -10.90 -3.77 18.89
C LEU A 166 -12.03 -4.67 19.39
N ALA A 167 -11.71 -5.72 20.15
CA ALA A 167 -12.69 -6.62 20.72
C ALA A 167 -13.58 -5.91 21.75
N GLU A 168 -13.01 -5.06 22.60
CA GLU A 168 -13.77 -4.24 23.56
C GLU A 168 -14.68 -3.23 22.84
N GLY A 169 -14.15 -2.53 21.83
CA GLY A 169 -14.94 -1.62 20.99
C GLY A 169 -16.12 -2.34 20.32
N LYS A 170 -15.87 -3.53 19.74
CA LYS A 170 -16.90 -4.37 19.12
C LYS A 170 -17.97 -4.83 20.13
N ALA A 171 -17.56 -5.20 21.34
CA ALA A 171 -18.48 -5.61 22.40
C ALA A 171 -19.41 -4.47 22.81
N LEU A 172 -18.89 -3.25 22.97
CA LEU A 172 -19.70 -2.06 23.27
C LEU A 172 -20.65 -1.69 22.14
N MET A 173 -20.16 -1.69 20.89
CA MET A 173 -21.01 -1.47 19.70
C MET A 173 -22.17 -2.48 19.66
N HIS A 174 -21.89 -3.75 19.90
CA HIS A 174 -22.93 -4.79 19.91
C HIS A 174 -23.92 -4.65 21.07
N ARG A 175 -23.43 -4.31 22.28
CA ARG A 175 -24.24 -4.14 23.49
C ARG A 175 -25.17 -2.94 23.38
N HIS A 176 -24.65 -1.80 22.94
CA HIS A 176 -25.38 -0.53 22.85
C HIS A 176 -26.00 -0.27 21.47
N LYS A 177 -25.84 -1.20 20.52
CA LYS A 177 -26.33 -1.10 19.14
C LYS A 177 -25.85 0.16 18.41
N LEU A 178 -24.58 0.51 18.66
CA LEU A 178 -23.91 1.68 18.09
C LEU A 178 -23.05 1.29 16.89
N GLU A 179 -22.95 2.19 15.92
CA GLU A 179 -22.05 2.03 14.77
C GLU A 179 -20.64 2.61 15.03
N ARG A 180 -20.49 3.36 16.14
CA ARG A 180 -19.29 4.13 16.47
C ARG A 180 -19.09 4.20 17.97
N VAL A 181 -17.83 4.16 18.40
CA VAL A 181 -17.42 4.32 19.81
C VAL A 181 -16.21 5.26 19.85
N LEU A 182 -16.29 6.29 20.70
CA LEU A 182 -15.22 7.27 20.88
C LEU A 182 -14.12 6.70 21.76
N VAL A 183 -12.87 6.99 21.43
CA VAL A 183 -11.70 6.65 22.23
C VAL A 183 -11.20 7.91 22.91
N VAL A 184 -11.15 7.92 24.23
CA VAL A 184 -10.78 9.09 25.04
C VAL A 184 -9.67 8.77 26.04
N ASN A 185 -8.91 9.77 26.47
CA ASN A 185 -7.99 9.64 27.61
C ASN A 185 -8.68 9.95 28.95
N ASP A 186 -7.92 9.95 30.04
CA ASP A 186 -8.44 10.23 31.39
C ASP A 186 -8.97 11.68 31.55
N ALA A 187 -8.49 12.62 30.73
CA ALA A 187 -9.00 14.00 30.67
C ALA A 187 -10.21 14.16 29.74
N PHE A 188 -10.76 13.05 29.22
CA PHE A 188 -11.88 13.02 28.28
C PHE A 188 -11.61 13.76 26.96
N GLU A 189 -10.34 13.86 26.57
CA GLU A 189 -9.93 14.34 25.26
C GLU A 189 -10.03 13.23 24.22
N LEU A 190 -10.35 13.59 22.97
CA LEU A 190 -10.46 12.64 21.88
C LEU A 190 -9.08 12.08 21.49
N LYS A 191 -8.95 10.75 21.49
CA LYS A 191 -7.78 10.00 20.99
C LYS A 191 -8.08 9.14 19.77
N GLY A 192 -9.36 9.01 19.42
CA GLY A 192 -9.79 8.43 18.15
C GLY A 192 -11.26 7.99 18.14
N LEU A 193 -11.62 7.27 17.08
CA LEU A 193 -12.96 6.78 16.81
C LEU A 193 -12.87 5.35 16.27
N MET A 194 -13.54 4.40 16.91
CA MET A 194 -13.74 3.06 16.35
C MET A 194 -15.08 3.03 15.61
N THR A 195 -15.13 2.38 14.45
CA THR A 195 -16.37 2.26 13.66
C THR A 195 -16.67 0.79 13.30
N VAL A 196 -17.95 0.43 13.21
CA VAL A 196 -18.37 -0.89 12.70
C VAL A 196 -17.85 -1.12 11.29
N LYS A 197 -17.84 -0.08 10.45
CA LYS A 197 -17.33 -0.16 9.07
C LYS A 197 -15.87 -0.64 9.05
N ASP A 198 -15.00 -0.04 9.87
CA ASP A 198 -13.58 -0.39 9.92
C ASP A 198 -13.34 -1.78 10.52
N ILE A 199 -14.08 -2.14 11.58
CA ILE A 199 -14.01 -3.47 12.18
C ILE A 199 -14.45 -4.54 11.18
N THR A 200 -15.57 -4.33 10.46
CA THR A 200 -16.07 -5.27 9.46
C THR A 200 -15.07 -5.45 8.33
N LYS A 201 -14.52 -4.36 7.78
CA LYS A 201 -13.48 -4.42 6.76
C LYS A 201 -12.28 -5.26 7.23
N GLN A 202 -11.82 -5.05 8.47
CA GLN A 202 -10.71 -5.82 9.01
C GLN A 202 -11.00 -7.32 9.12
N THR A 203 -12.24 -7.70 9.46
CA THR A 203 -12.65 -9.11 9.54
C THR A 203 -12.89 -9.76 8.17
N SER A 204 -13.29 -8.99 7.16
CA SER A 204 -13.52 -9.52 5.79
C SER A 204 -12.22 -9.88 5.08
N PHE A 205 -11.11 -9.24 5.44
CA PHE A 205 -9.79 -9.44 4.84
C PHE A 205 -8.78 -9.90 5.91
N PRO A 206 -8.81 -11.18 6.32
CA PRO A 206 -7.94 -11.71 7.36
C PRO A 206 -6.46 -11.74 6.93
N ASN A 207 -6.20 -11.86 5.63
CA ASN A 207 -4.84 -11.93 5.06
C ASN A 207 -4.28 -10.56 4.67
N ALA A 208 -4.96 -9.45 4.95
CA ALA A 208 -4.51 -8.13 4.52
C ALA A 208 -3.10 -7.80 5.03
N ALA A 209 -2.30 -7.18 4.17
CA ALA A 209 -0.98 -6.65 4.49
C ALA A 209 -1.15 -5.34 5.28
N ARG A 210 -0.99 -5.43 6.59
CA ARG A 210 -1.11 -4.30 7.52
C ARG A 210 0.23 -3.93 8.16
N ASP A 211 0.39 -2.66 8.48
CA ASP A 211 1.47 -2.17 9.33
C ASP A 211 1.21 -2.47 10.82
N ALA A 212 2.16 -2.09 11.68
CA ALA A 212 2.06 -2.30 13.12
C ALA A 212 0.88 -1.54 13.76
N GLN A 213 0.35 -0.52 13.08
CA GLN A 213 -0.79 0.29 13.49
C GLN A 213 -2.12 -0.25 12.92
N GLY A 214 -2.08 -1.34 12.17
CA GLY A 214 -3.27 -1.97 11.57
C GLY A 214 -3.78 -1.28 10.31
N LYS A 215 -3.01 -0.36 9.71
CA LYS A 215 -3.34 0.29 8.44
C LYS A 215 -2.81 -0.54 7.28
N LEU A 216 -3.50 -0.51 6.14
CA LEU A 216 -3.01 -1.17 4.92
C LEU A 216 -1.63 -0.66 4.52
N ARG A 217 -0.77 -1.57 4.05
CA ARG A 217 0.56 -1.23 3.54
C ARG A 217 0.50 -0.67 2.12
N VAL A 218 1.36 0.30 1.84
CA VAL A 218 1.48 0.89 0.50
C VAL A 218 2.91 1.34 0.23
N GLY A 219 3.38 1.14 -0.99
CA GLY A 219 4.64 1.70 -1.46
C GLY A 219 4.43 2.83 -2.47
N ALA A 220 5.48 3.57 -2.77
CA ALA A 220 5.46 4.59 -3.81
C ALA A 220 6.79 4.64 -4.56
N ALA A 221 6.71 4.84 -5.87
CA ALA A 221 7.91 5.01 -6.70
C ALA A 221 8.43 6.45 -6.64
N VAL A 222 9.75 6.60 -6.70
CA VAL A 222 10.44 7.89 -6.78
C VAL A 222 11.56 7.83 -7.84
N GLY A 223 11.93 8.99 -8.36
CA GLY A 223 13.02 9.13 -9.33
C GLY A 223 14.37 9.39 -8.65
N VAL A 224 15.32 9.91 -9.43
CA VAL A 224 16.62 10.37 -8.93
C VAL A 224 16.88 11.85 -9.22
N GLY A 225 16.09 12.47 -10.11
CA GLY A 225 16.26 13.86 -10.56
C GLY A 225 15.84 14.90 -9.53
N GLU A 226 16.00 16.17 -9.90
CA GLU A 226 15.63 17.33 -9.09
C GLU A 226 14.14 17.29 -8.68
N GLY A 227 13.84 17.78 -7.46
CA GLY A 227 12.49 17.76 -6.88
C GLY A 227 12.08 16.41 -6.30
N THR A 228 12.95 15.39 -6.34
CA THR A 228 12.67 14.10 -5.71
C THR A 228 12.64 14.21 -4.18
N GLU A 229 13.42 15.12 -3.58
CA GLU A 229 13.46 15.35 -2.15
C GLU A 229 12.10 15.77 -1.60
N GLU A 230 11.46 16.77 -2.22
CA GLU A 230 10.11 17.24 -1.86
C GLU A 230 9.09 16.11 -1.98
N ARG A 231 9.20 15.31 -3.05
CA ARG A 231 8.34 14.13 -3.26
C ARG A 231 8.50 13.10 -2.15
N VAL A 232 9.74 12.76 -1.79
CA VAL A 232 10.00 11.82 -0.71
C VAL A 232 9.43 12.35 0.60
N GLU A 233 9.69 13.61 0.94
CA GLU A 233 9.16 14.23 2.17
C GLU A 233 7.63 14.16 2.23
N ALA A 234 6.94 14.51 1.15
CA ALA A 234 5.49 14.44 1.07
C ALA A 234 4.94 13.00 1.25
N LEU A 235 5.61 12.01 0.66
CA LEU A 235 5.22 10.59 0.78
C LEU A 235 5.46 10.05 2.19
N VAL A 236 6.58 10.40 2.82
CA VAL A 236 6.89 10.02 4.20
C VAL A 236 5.87 10.64 5.15
N LYS A 237 5.55 11.92 4.98
CA LYS A 237 4.50 12.60 5.75
C LYS A 237 3.11 11.95 5.57
N ALA A 238 2.81 11.43 4.38
CA ALA A 238 1.59 10.67 4.11
C ALA A 238 1.58 9.26 4.75
N GLY A 239 2.73 8.77 5.21
CA GLY A 239 2.88 7.48 5.88
C GLY A 239 3.14 6.31 4.94
N VAL A 240 3.88 6.53 3.85
CA VAL A 240 4.34 5.46 2.95
C VAL A 240 5.18 4.41 3.72
N ASP A 241 4.96 3.12 3.45
CA ASP A 241 5.71 2.05 4.12
C ASP A 241 7.07 1.79 3.45
N VAL A 242 7.12 1.91 2.12
CA VAL A 242 8.32 1.62 1.33
C VAL A 242 8.45 2.54 0.12
N LEU A 243 9.65 3.04 -0.13
CA LEU A 243 9.98 3.83 -1.31
C LEU A 243 10.73 2.98 -2.33
N VAL A 244 10.29 3.02 -3.59
CA VAL A 244 10.97 2.33 -4.69
C VAL A 244 11.71 3.36 -5.54
N VAL A 245 13.03 3.43 -5.41
CA VAL A 245 13.87 4.25 -6.29
C VAL A 245 13.94 3.55 -7.64
N ASP A 246 13.14 4.04 -8.57
CA ASP A 246 12.73 3.31 -9.77
C ASP A 246 13.20 4.02 -11.04
N THR A 247 14.19 3.41 -11.70
CA THR A 247 14.74 3.85 -12.99
C THR A 247 15.03 2.65 -13.89
N ALA A 248 15.21 2.90 -15.19
CA ALA A 248 15.55 1.85 -16.16
C ALA A 248 16.91 1.17 -15.85
N HIS A 249 17.87 1.90 -15.28
CA HIS A 249 19.18 1.37 -14.91
C HIS A 249 19.60 1.75 -13.48
N GLY A 250 19.32 0.84 -12.56
CA GLY A 250 19.56 0.98 -11.11
C GLY A 250 21.03 0.96 -10.70
N HIS A 251 21.92 0.42 -11.55
CA HIS A 251 23.37 0.39 -11.26
C HIS A 251 24.07 1.68 -11.69
N SER A 252 23.50 2.81 -11.28
CA SER A 252 24.02 4.15 -11.58
C SER A 252 24.28 4.93 -10.29
N ALA A 253 25.26 5.84 -10.34
CA ALA A 253 25.64 6.65 -9.19
C ALA A 253 24.43 7.41 -8.61
N GLY A 254 23.58 8.00 -9.46
CA GLY A 254 22.39 8.72 -9.01
C GLY A 254 21.41 7.88 -8.20
N VAL A 255 21.24 6.60 -8.55
CA VAL A 255 20.36 5.68 -7.82
C VAL A 255 20.98 5.26 -6.50
N ILE A 256 22.26 4.90 -6.51
CA ILE A 256 23.02 4.51 -5.32
C ILE A 256 23.01 5.66 -4.30
N GLU A 257 23.31 6.89 -4.75
CA GLU A 257 23.25 8.06 -3.88
C GLU A 257 21.84 8.36 -3.40
N ARG A 258 20.81 8.20 -4.24
CA ARG A 258 19.41 8.42 -3.83
C ARG A 258 18.98 7.42 -2.77
N VAL A 259 19.29 6.13 -2.93
CA VAL A 259 19.04 5.09 -1.92
C VAL A 259 19.71 5.47 -0.60
N ARG A 260 20.99 5.83 -0.65
CA ARG A 260 21.75 6.23 0.53
C ARG A 260 21.17 7.47 1.21
N TRP A 261 20.75 8.45 0.41
CA TRP A 261 20.11 9.68 0.90
C TRP A 261 18.78 9.37 1.60
N VAL A 262 17.92 8.53 1.02
CA VAL A 262 16.65 8.13 1.65
C VAL A 262 16.91 7.45 2.99
N LYS A 263 17.84 6.48 3.05
CA LYS A 263 18.17 5.79 4.32
C LYS A 263 18.72 6.72 5.40
N ARG A 264 19.53 7.71 5.02
CA ARG A 264 20.10 8.69 5.96
C ARG A 264 19.05 9.64 6.53
N ASN A 265 18.15 10.13 5.70
CA ASN A 265 17.17 11.16 6.10
C ASN A 265 15.89 10.55 6.70
N TYR A 266 15.51 9.34 6.27
CA TYR A 266 14.27 8.67 6.67
C TYR A 266 14.52 7.22 7.06
N PRO A 267 15.30 6.95 8.14
CA PRO A 267 15.71 5.60 8.51
C PRO A 267 14.54 4.67 8.87
N GLY A 268 13.37 5.22 9.23
CA GLY A 268 12.16 4.48 9.54
C GLY A 268 11.35 4.02 8.31
N VAL A 269 11.78 4.35 7.09
CA VAL A 269 11.13 3.94 5.85
C VAL A 269 12.05 2.97 5.11
N ASP A 270 11.48 1.86 4.65
CA ASP A 270 12.23 0.90 3.86
C ASP A 270 12.44 1.45 2.43
N VAL A 271 13.59 1.16 1.83
CA VAL A 271 13.89 1.56 0.46
C VAL A 271 14.23 0.36 -0.42
N ILE A 272 13.62 0.31 -1.61
CA ILE A 272 13.92 -0.67 -2.65
C ILE A 272 14.64 0.05 -3.78
N GLY A 273 15.80 -0.46 -4.19
CA GLY A 273 16.55 0.05 -5.34
C GLY A 273 16.33 -0.79 -6.60
N GLY A 274 16.14 -0.15 -7.75
CA GLY A 274 16.06 -0.83 -9.04
C GLY A 274 15.95 0.09 -10.25
N ASN A 275 15.87 -0.46 -11.47
CA ASN A 275 15.93 -1.88 -11.79
C ASN A 275 17.36 -2.36 -12.03
N ILE A 276 17.65 -3.59 -11.62
CA ILE A 276 18.95 -4.24 -11.83
C ILE A 276 18.78 -5.60 -12.49
N ALA A 277 19.86 -6.17 -13.02
CA ALA A 277 19.83 -7.50 -13.63
C ALA A 277 21.11 -8.33 -13.35
N THR A 278 21.99 -7.85 -12.46
CA THR A 278 23.27 -8.50 -12.16
C THR A 278 23.55 -8.49 -10.66
N GLY A 279 24.27 -9.51 -10.19
CA GLY A 279 24.67 -9.61 -8.79
C GLY A 279 25.49 -8.40 -8.28
N SER A 280 26.39 -7.86 -9.11
CA SER A 280 27.21 -6.69 -8.72
C SER A 280 26.37 -5.44 -8.47
N ALA A 281 25.34 -5.22 -9.29
CA ALA A 281 24.40 -4.12 -9.11
C ALA A 281 23.58 -4.28 -7.82
N ALA A 282 23.20 -5.53 -7.50
CA ALA A 282 22.51 -5.84 -6.25
C ALA A 282 23.38 -5.50 -5.04
N LEU A 283 24.63 -5.97 -5.03
CA LEU A 283 25.57 -5.70 -3.94
C LEU A 283 25.82 -4.20 -3.76
N ALA A 284 25.97 -3.44 -4.85
CA ALA A 284 26.14 -1.98 -4.78
C ALA A 284 24.92 -1.27 -4.13
N LEU A 285 23.70 -1.70 -4.44
CA LEU A 285 22.50 -1.16 -3.80
C LEU A 285 22.38 -1.57 -2.33
N VAL A 286 22.76 -2.81 -1.99
CA VAL A 286 22.78 -3.27 -0.59
C VAL A 286 23.80 -2.48 0.23
N GLU A 287 25.00 -2.24 -0.31
CA GLU A 287 26.02 -1.39 0.31
C GLU A 287 25.54 0.05 0.49
N ALA A 288 24.73 0.56 -0.45
CA ALA A 288 24.10 1.87 -0.31
C ALA A 288 23.02 1.93 0.80
N GLY A 289 22.56 0.78 1.29
CA GLY A 289 21.58 0.64 2.37
C GLY A 289 20.20 0.19 1.91
N ALA A 290 20.04 -0.35 0.69
CA ALA A 290 18.76 -0.86 0.24
C ALA A 290 18.23 -1.99 1.16
N ASP A 291 16.93 -1.93 1.48
CA ASP A 291 16.22 -2.95 2.26
C ASP A 291 15.59 -4.02 1.35
N GLY A 292 15.54 -3.78 0.04
CA GLY A 292 15.14 -4.72 -1.01
C GLY A 292 15.71 -4.28 -2.36
N VAL A 293 15.72 -5.17 -3.34
CA VAL A 293 16.11 -4.83 -4.73
C VAL A 293 15.05 -5.25 -5.74
N LYS A 294 14.92 -4.49 -6.82
CA LYS A 294 13.99 -4.79 -7.92
C LYS A 294 14.74 -5.23 -9.18
N VAL A 295 14.42 -6.44 -9.65
CA VAL A 295 15.19 -7.17 -10.66
C VAL A 295 14.40 -7.33 -11.96
N GLY A 296 14.96 -6.82 -13.04
CA GLY A 296 14.41 -6.98 -14.39
C GLY A 296 14.75 -5.80 -15.29
N ILE A 297 15.54 -6.03 -16.34
CA ILE A 297 15.84 -5.04 -17.38
C ILE A 297 15.48 -5.66 -18.73
N GLY A 298 14.45 -5.12 -19.38
CA GLY A 298 13.94 -5.62 -20.66
C GLY A 298 12.83 -6.69 -20.65
N PRO A 299 12.47 -7.40 -19.56
CA PRO A 299 11.51 -8.52 -19.64
C PRO A 299 10.04 -8.05 -19.72
N GLY A 300 9.75 -6.79 -19.39
CA GLY A 300 8.40 -6.24 -19.38
C GLY A 300 7.70 -6.36 -20.74
N SER A 301 6.40 -6.65 -20.73
CA SER A 301 5.59 -6.87 -21.95
C SER A 301 5.56 -5.66 -22.89
N ILE A 302 5.55 -4.44 -22.33
CA ILE A 302 5.56 -3.18 -23.08
C ILE A 302 6.98 -2.58 -23.20
N CYS A 303 7.99 -3.25 -22.65
CA CYS A 303 9.34 -2.71 -22.56
C CYS A 303 10.08 -2.91 -23.90
N THR A 304 10.48 -1.80 -24.53
CA THR A 304 11.20 -1.82 -25.81
C THR A 304 12.72 -1.80 -25.65
N THR A 305 13.26 -1.78 -24.43
CA THR A 305 14.71 -1.65 -24.15
C THR A 305 15.56 -2.69 -24.89
N ARG A 306 15.09 -3.93 -25.00
CA ARG A 306 15.82 -4.99 -25.75
C ARG A 306 15.91 -4.69 -27.24
N ILE A 307 14.82 -4.19 -27.83
CA ILE A 307 14.73 -3.93 -29.27
C ILE A 307 15.43 -2.63 -29.64
N VAL A 308 15.25 -1.58 -28.84
CA VAL A 308 15.75 -0.23 -29.14
C VAL A 308 17.20 -0.05 -28.70
N ALA A 309 17.54 -0.44 -27.47
CA ALA A 309 18.88 -0.22 -26.91
C ALA A 309 19.79 -1.45 -27.02
N GLY A 310 19.23 -2.63 -27.35
CA GLY A 310 19.99 -3.89 -27.34
C GLY A 310 20.37 -4.36 -25.92
N VAL A 311 19.71 -3.84 -24.88
CA VAL A 311 20.05 -4.10 -23.47
C VAL A 311 18.96 -4.92 -22.78
N GLY A 312 19.37 -5.94 -22.06
CA GLY A 312 18.51 -6.72 -21.18
C GLY A 312 19.13 -8.05 -20.76
N VAL A 313 18.46 -8.75 -19.85
CA VAL A 313 18.84 -10.10 -19.41
C VAL A 313 17.59 -10.97 -19.36
N PRO A 314 17.62 -12.22 -19.86
CA PRO A 314 16.52 -13.18 -19.66
C PRO A 314 16.18 -13.34 -18.18
N GLN A 315 14.88 -13.32 -17.86
CA GLN A 315 14.45 -12.99 -16.50
C GLN A 315 14.82 -14.04 -15.45
N ILE A 316 14.78 -15.34 -15.78
CA ILE A 316 15.21 -16.39 -14.84
C ILE A 316 16.70 -16.26 -14.51
N MET A 317 17.55 -16.00 -15.52
CA MET A 317 18.97 -15.74 -15.31
C MET A 317 19.22 -14.50 -14.45
N ALA A 318 18.47 -13.41 -14.68
CA ALA A 318 18.61 -12.19 -13.89
C ALA A 318 18.25 -12.42 -12.41
N ILE A 319 17.14 -13.12 -12.16
CA ILE A 319 16.70 -13.49 -10.81
C ILE A 319 17.74 -14.36 -10.12
N ASP A 320 18.17 -15.46 -10.74
CA ASP A 320 19.13 -16.40 -10.17
C ASP A 320 20.49 -15.74 -9.86
N SER A 321 20.98 -14.90 -10.77
CA SER A 321 22.23 -14.15 -10.58
C SER A 321 22.18 -13.21 -9.38
N VAL A 322 21.07 -12.48 -9.22
CA VAL A 322 20.88 -11.58 -8.08
C VAL A 322 20.64 -12.36 -6.79
N ALA A 323 19.83 -13.42 -6.82
CA ALA A 323 19.56 -14.28 -5.67
C ALA A 323 20.86 -14.90 -5.12
N SER A 324 21.69 -15.43 -6.02
CA SER A 324 22.99 -16.00 -5.67
C SER A 324 23.93 -14.97 -5.03
N ALA A 325 23.99 -13.75 -5.57
CA ALA A 325 24.82 -12.68 -5.01
C ALA A 325 24.32 -12.16 -3.66
N LEU A 326 23.00 -12.18 -3.43
CA LEU A 326 22.39 -11.70 -2.19
C LEU A 326 22.33 -12.76 -1.07
N LYS A 327 22.81 -13.99 -1.33
CA LYS A 327 22.78 -15.07 -0.33
C LYS A 327 23.51 -14.64 0.95
N GLY A 328 22.81 -14.72 2.08
CA GLY A 328 23.33 -14.32 3.40
C GLY A 328 23.24 -12.83 3.72
N SER A 329 22.84 -11.96 2.77
CA SER A 329 22.69 -10.52 3.02
C SER A 329 21.44 -10.14 3.83
N GLY A 330 20.43 -11.03 3.81
CA GLY A 330 19.10 -10.77 4.37
C GLY A 330 18.25 -9.77 3.56
N VAL A 331 18.68 -9.38 2.35
CA VAL A 331 17.94 -8.47 1.46
C VAL A 331 17.06 -9.26 0.49
N PRO A 332 15.73 -9.08 0.52
CA PRO A 332 14.83 -9.69 -0.44
C PRO A 332 14.97 -9.08 -1.85
N LEU A 333 14.55 -9.84 -2.84
CA LEU A 333 14.49 -9.37 -4.23
C LEU A 333 13.09 -9.54 -4.82
N ILE A 334 12.71 -8.56 -5.64
CA ILE A 334 11.45 -8.50 -6.37
C ILE A 334 11.72 -8.81 -7.84
N ALA A 335 11.11 -9.85 -8.39
CA ALA A 335 11.15 -10.12 -9.83
C ALA A 335 10.13 -9.24 -10.56
N ASP A 336 10.58 -8.34 -11.44
CA ASP A 336 9.77 -7.34 -12.12
C ASP A 336 9.75 -7.57 -13.64
N GLY A 337 8.56 -7.87 -14.17
CA GLY A 337 8.30 -8.03 -15.59
C GLY A 337 8.47 -9.45 -16.16
N GLY A 338 7.87 -9.67 -17.34
CA GLY A 338 7.92 -10.94 -18.08
C GLY A 338 6.93 -12.03 -17.63
N ILE A 339 6.20 -11.80 -16.54
CA ILE A 339 5.20 -12.73 -16.00
C ILE A 339 3.89 -12.59 -16.78
N ARG A 340 3.39 -13.72 -17.29
CA ARG A 340 2.10 -13.80 -18.01
C ARG A 340 1.11 -14.73 -17.33
N TYR A 341 1.61 -15.83 -16.76
CA TYR A 341 0.79 -16.87 -16.16
C TYR A 341 1.23 -17.17 -14.71
N SER A 342 0.36 -17.82 -13.94
CA SER A 342 0.65 -18.23 -12.56
C SER A 342 1.88 -19.14 -12.45
N GLY A 343 2.17 -19.94 -13.49
CA GLY A 343 3.39 -20.75 -13.57
C GLY A 343 4.68 -19.92 -13.59
N ASP A 344 4.66 -18.73 -14.19
CA ASP A 344 5.82 -17.83 -14.23
C ASP A 344 6.12 -17.26 -12.83
N ILE A 345 5.07 -17.01 -12.04
CA ILE A 345 5.20 -16.60 -10.64
C ILE A 345 5.91 -17.71 -9.84
N ALA A 346 5.46 -18.96 -9.98
CA ALA A 346 6.08 -20.10 -9.31
C ALA A 346 7.56 -20.26 -9.72
N LYS A 347 7.87 -20.12 -11.02
CA LYS A 347 9.24 -20.17 -11.54
C LYS A 347 10.11 -19.02 -11.02
N ALA A 348 9.59 -17.80 -10.93
CA ALA A 348 10.31 -16.65 -10.39
C ALA A 348 10.68 -16.86 -8.91
N ILE A 349 9.72 -17.34 -8.11
CA ILE A 349 9.95 -17.66 -6.69
C ILE A 349 10.97 -18.80 -6.56
N ALA A 350 10.83 -19.87 -7.36
CA ALA A 350 11.77 -20.99 -7.36
C ALA A 350 13.19 -20.57 -7.78
N ALA A 351 13.33 -19.58 -8.66
CA ALA A 351 14.63 -19.00 -9.05
C ALA A 351 15.25 -18.09 -7.96
N GLY A 352 14.52 -17.79 -6.87
CA GLY A 352 15.03 -17.06 -5.72
C GLY A 352 14.35 -15.71 -5.44
N ALA A 353 13.33 -15.33 -6.21
CA ALA A 353 12.54 -14.14 -5.91
C ALA A 353 11.69 -14.32 -4.65
N HIS A 354 11.57 -13.27 -3.85
CA HIS A 354 10.71 -13.27 -2.67
C HIS A 354 9.30 -12.80 -3.01
N THR A 355 9.21 -11.83 -3.92
CA THR A 355 7.94 -11.30 -4.44
C THR A 355 8.04 -11.11 -5.95
N VAL A 356 6.89 -11.04 -6.62
CA VAL A 356 6.79 -10.72 -8.03
C VAL A 356 6.03 -9.41 -8.24
N MET A 357 6.58 -8.55 -9.09
CA MET A 357 5.92 -7.32 -9.54
C MET A 357 5.32 -7.53 -10.93
N MET A 358 4.04 -7.21 -11.06
CA MET A 358 3.28 -7.39 -12.29
C MET A 358 2.55 -6.11 -12.68
N GLY A 359 2.61 -5.77 -13.98
CA GLY A 359 1.85 -4.65 -14.57
C GLY A 359 0.64 -5.16 -15.33
N GLY A 360 0.88 -5.76 -16.51
CA GLY A 360 -0.18 -6.12 -17.47
C GLY A 360 -1.29 -7.04 -16.92
N VAL A 361 -0.98 -7.91 -15.95
CA VAL A 361 -1.99 -8.77 -15.30
C VAL A 361 -3.01 -7.94 -14.51
N PHE A 362 -2.60 -6.81 -13.93
CA PHE A 362 -3.47 -5.95 -13.14
C PHE A 362 -4.07 -4.79 -13.94
N ALA A 363 -3.45 -4.38 -15.05
CA ALA A 363 -3.89 -3.20 -15.84
C ALA A 363 -5.34 -3.26 -16.32
N GLY A 364 -5.90 -4.46 -16.56
CA GLY A 364 -7.28 -4.65 -16.99
C GLY A 364 -8.31 -4.85 -15.88
N THR A 365 -7.91 -4.83 -14.61
CA THR A 365 -8.82 -5.05 -13.46
C THR A 365 -9.71 -3.84 -13.22
N GLU A 366 -10.81 -4.00 -12.47
CA GLU A 366 -11.74 -2.90 -12.18
C GLU A 366 -11.06 -1.77 -11.36
N GLU A 367 -10.13 -2.16 -10.48
CA GLU A 367 -9.45 -1.29 -9.52
C GLU A 367 -8.27 -0.52 -10.12
N ALA A 368 -7.73 -0.95 -11.26
CA ALA A 368 -6.72 -0.19 -11.98
C ALA A 368 -7.25 1.22 -12.38
N PRO A 369 -6.38 2.21 -12.62
CA PRO A 369 -6.77 3.50 -13.19
C PRO A 369 -7.30 3.37 -14.63
N GLY A 370 -8.01 4.39 -15.10
CA GLY A 370 -8.58 4.42 -16.45
C GLY A 370 -10.06 4.06 -16.51
N GLU A 371 -10.69 4.38 -17.63
CA GLU A 371 -12.11 4.14 -17.88
C GLU A 371 -12.32 2.83 -18.63
N ILE A 372 -13.48 2.20 -18.39
CA ILE A 372 -13.90 1.02 -19.15
C ILE A 372 -14.57 1.49 -20.44
N VAL A 373 -14.00 1.12 -21.58
CA VAL A 373 -14.51 1.46 -22.91
C VAL A 373 -14.95 0.18 -23.61
N LEU A 374 -16.15 0.19 -24.19
CA LEU A 374 -16.63 -0.91 -25.03
C LEU A 374 -16.17 -0.70 -26.47
N PHE A 375 -15.35 -1.62 -26.99
CA PHE A 375 -14.88 -1.59 -28.37
C PHE A 375 -15.02 -2.97 -29.01
N GLN A 376 -15.70 -3.03 -30.16
CA GLN A 376 -15.95 -4.28 -30.91
C GLN A 376 -16.51 -5.43 -30.05
N GLY A 377 -17.44 -5.11 -29.15
CA GLY A 377 -18.09 -6.10 -28.27
C GLY A 377 -17.20 -6.62 -27.14
N ARG A 378 -16.04 -6.02 -26.90
CA ARG A 378 -15.15 -6.32 -25.77
C ARG A 378 -14.97 -5.08 -24.90
N SER A 379 -14.82 -5.31 -23.59
CA SER A 379 -14.48 -4.24 -22.65
C SER A 379 -12.96 -4.09 -22.61
N TYR A 380 -12.50 -2.85 -22.76
CA TYR A 380 -11.10 -2.45 -22.66
C TYR A 380 -10.95 -1.41 -21.56
N LYS A 381 -9.72 -1.25 -21.06
CA LYS A 381 -9.35 -0.24 -20.09
C LYS A 381 -8.30 0.68 -20.71
N SER A 382 -8.55 1.99 -20.59
CA SER A 382 -7.72 3.06 -21.18
C SER A 382 -6.45 3.34 -20.39
#